data_AF-A0A7S4EZ01-F1
#
_entry.id   AF-A0A7S4EZ01-F1
#
_cell.length_a   1.000
_cell.length_b   1.000
_cell.length_c   1.000
_cell.angle_alpha   90.00
_cell.angle_beta   90.00
_cell.angle_gamma   90.00
#
_symmetry.space_group_name_H-M   'P 1'
#
loop_
_entity.id
_entity.type
_entity.pdbx_description
1 polymer ?
#
loop_
_entity_poly.entity_id
_entity_poly.type
_entity_poly.pdbx_seq_one_letter_code
_entity_poly.pdbx_strand_id
1 'polypeptide(L)'
;MQRVLHQLRCLILRLREEQDDDRHEDEYLRHNLPRLISDEDDRSPRSQAENDDMCELMFEEDELRRRLFQISEHSIHTTTVPMKRRRGNPGAHIAYQLARDYTQRAYCCGSCGTWLARQQDVVQPEKQALDVSLDDSELTVCVDACDVVESSEFRETNTSGIWTYDVRKVRCARCKVFLGVKVKSIERADDSRRRRSSPSNSVFDLFNEILNDARGVRLSQPEARWLRAAAAAVSAPAEPDSPVTHCVGRLIRGNGAPPQPLAALDSGGIEPGTKLVVEQTYLGIRYLRVLDGHTQRPVNAVVPLLCKGCDAILSYTDQLLCTKRRWGFGEDPPERACYVNSLLKGSFEVKGGEYEEHLAQGLMDMADVFCRCGKQVGYKFCKDKTTNGRNQNQVGRYGLVCSCFRKAPYQLGYHDPYHLSMSSDTKAF
;
A
#
# COMPACT_ATOMS: atom_id res chain seq x y z
N MET A 1 20.64 -42.91 4.89
CA MET A 1 21.38 -41.78 5.52
C MET A 1 22.81 -41.65 4.98
N GLN A 2 23.68 -42.66 5.06
CA GLN A 2 25.05 -42.58 4.54
C GLN A 2 25.13 -42.27 3.02
N ARG A 3 24.23 -42.84 2.20
CA ARG A 3 24.15 -42.50 0.75
C ARG A 3 23.79 -41.03 0.48
N VAL A 4 22.92 -40.44 1.30
CA VAL A 4 22.48 -39.04 1.16
C VAL A 4 23.60 -38.10 1.59
N LEU A 5 24.29 -38.40 2.70
CA LEU A 5 25.48 -37.66 3.13
C LEU A 5 26.62 -37.74 2.11
N HIS A 6 26.78 -38.90 1.44
CA HIS A 6 27.76 -39.04 0.37
C HIS A 6 27.40 -38.18 -0.85
N GLN A 7 26.14 -38.18 -1.28
CA GLN A 7 25.69 -37.34 -2.39
C GLN A 7 25.81 -35.84 -2.09
N LEU A 8 25.48 -35.41 -0.87
CA LEU A 8 25.68 -34.02 -0.42
C LEU A 8 27.16 -33.63 -0.39
N ARG A 9 28.04 -34.52 0.08
CA ARG A 9 29.49 -34.28 0.07
C ARG A 9 30.04 -34.17 -1.36
N CYS A 10 29.54 -34.98 -2.30
CA CYS A 10 29.90 -34.87 -3.72
C CYS A 10 29.38 -33.57 -4.36
N LEU A 11 28.18 -33.12 -4.00
CA LEU A 11 27.62 -31.86 -4.48
C LEU A 11 28.43 -30.65 -3.98
N ILE A 12 28.78 -30.64 -2.68
CA ILE A 12 29.61 -29.58 -2.08
C ILE A 12 31.01 -29.52 -2.70
N LEU A 13 31.59 -30.68 -3.01
CA LEU A 13 32.89 -30.72 -3.68
C LEU A 13 32.82 -30.20 -5.12
N ARG A 14 31.79 -30.55 -5.90
CA ARG A 14 31.59 -29.98 -7.25
C ARG A 14 31.38 -28.46 -7.23
N LEU A 15 30.59 -27.96 -6.29
CA LEU A 15 30.37 -26.51 -6.15
C LEU A 15 31.64 -25.76 -5.73
N ARG A 16 32.59 -26.42 -5.04
CA ARG A 16 33.90 -25.83 -4.74
C ARG A 16 34.85 -25.87 -5.94
N GLU A 17 34.84 -26.96 -6.71
CA GLU A 17 35.62 -27.06 -7.95
C GLU A 17 35.15 -26.01 -8.98
N GLU A 18 33.84 -25.78 -9.14
CA GLU A 18 33.31 -24.71 -10.01
C GLU A 18 33.73 -23.30 -9.53
N GLN A 19 33.79 -23.06 -8.21
CA GLN A 19 34.28 -21.78 -7.67
C GLN A 19 35.79 -21.58 -7.80
N ASP A 20 36.56 -22.66 -7.79
CA ASP A 20 38.02 -22.61 -7.95
C ASP A 20 38.42 -22.49 -9.44
N ASP A 21 37.64 -23.07 -10.37
CA ASP A 21 37.80 -22.86 -11.82
C ASP A 21 37.48 -21.41 -12.22
N ASP A 22 36.42 -20.81 -11.67
CA ASP A 22 36.09 -19.38 -11.88
C ASP A 22 37.20 -18.45 -11.34
N ARG A 23 37.92 -18.87 -10.29
CA ARG A 23 39.08 -18.12 -9.74
C ARG A 23 40.33 -18.24 -10.60
N HIS A 24 40.51 -19.36 -11.31
CA HIS A 24 41.67 -19.57 -12.17
C HIS A 24 41.55 -18.86 -13.53
N GLU A 25 40.35 -18.67 -14.08
CA GLU A 25 40.17 -17.83 -15.28
C GLU A 25 40.50 -16.35 -15.00
N ASP A 26 40.16 -15.84 -13.81
CA ASP A 26 40.47 -14.47 -13.39
C ASP A 26 41.99 -14.24 -13.15
N GLU A 27 42.72 -15.29 -12.75
CA GLU A 27 44.17 -15.22 -12.52
C GLU A 27 44.96 -15.30 -13.84
N TYR A 28 44.47 -16.08 -14.81
CA TYR A 28 45.08 -16.20 -16.15
C TYR A 28 44.92 -14.92 -17.00
N LEU A 29 43.81 -14.19 -16.82
CA LEU A 29 43.59 -12.88 -17.47
C LEU A 29 44.48 -11.77 -16.90
N ARG A 30 45.00 -11.91 -15.67
CA ARG A 30 45.87 -10.90 -15.04
C ARG A 30 47.34 -10.99 -15.46
N HIS A 31 47.81 -12.14 -15.97
CA HIS A 31 49.24 -12.36 -16.17
C HIS A 31 49.76 -12.14 -17.61
N ASN A 32 48.88 -11.82 -18.58
CA ASN A 32 49.28 -11.61 -19.99
C ASN A 32 48.93 -10.22 -20.57
N LEU A 33 48.54 -9.25 -19.73
CA LEU A 33 48.37 -7.86 -20.18
C LEU A 33 49.66 -7.07 -19.98
N PRO A 34 50.11 -6.27 -20.98
CA PRO A 34 51.27 -5.40 -20.85
C PRO A 34 51.10 -4.48 -19.63
N ARG A 35 52.14 -4.40 -18.78
CA ARG A 35 52.22 -3.46 -17.65
C ARG A 35 52.08 -2.02 -18.15
N LEU A 36 50.84 -1.54 -18.21
CA LEU A 36 50.51 -0.13 -18.13
C LEU A 36 50.55 0.29 -16.67
N ILE A 37 50.96 1.53 -16.50
CA ILE A 37 51.34 2.21 -15.26
C ILE A 37 50.25 2.02 -14.19
N SER A 38 50.69 1.75 -12.96
CA SER A 38 49.87 1.46 -11.80
C SER A 38 49.02 2.65 -11.36
N ASP A 39 47.71 2.61 -11.65
CA ASP A 39 46.66 3.45 -11.09
C ASP A 39 45.85 2.70 -10.00
N GLU A 40 46.53 1.90 -9.18
CA GLU A 40 45.89 1.26 -8.01
C GLU A 40 46.07 2.12 -6.76
N ASP A 41 45.25 3.17 -6.64
CA ASP A 41 44.85 3.73 -5.34
C ASP A 41 43.57 4.61 -5.39
N ASP A 42 42.70 4.39 -6.39
CA ASP A 42 41.49 5.21 -6.57
C ASP A 42 40.22 4.34 -6.76
N ARG A 43 40.04 3.31 -5.92
CA ARG A 43 38.69 2.76 -5.68
C ARG A 43 37.89 3.77 -4.86
N SER A 44 37.43 4.80 -5.57
CA SER A 44 36.57 5.85 -5.07
C SER A 44 35.35 5.26 -4.35
N PRO A 45 35.01 5.71 -3.13
CA PRO A 45 33.81 5.29 -2.39
C PRO A 45 32.48 5.66 -3.09
N ARG A 46 32.51 6.22 -4.30
CA ARG A 46 31.32 6.60 -5.08
C ARG A 46 30.44 5.43 -5.51
N SER A 47 30.99 4.23 -5.77
CA SER A 47 30.18 3.12 -6.29
C SER A 47 29.28 2.44 -5.23
N GLN A 48 29.60 2.58 -3.93
CA GLN A 48 28.71 2.12 -2.86
C GLN A 48 27.60 3.13 -2.57
N ALA A 49 27.88 4.44 -2.65
CA ALA A 49 26.87 5.47 -2.43
C ALA A 49 25.73 5.44 -3.47
N GLU A 50 26.02 5.06 -4.72
CA GLU A 50 24.99 4.97 -5.78
C GLU A 50 24.05 3.76 -5.63
N ASN A 51 24.52 2.67 -5.01
CA ASN A 51 23.68 1.48 -4.78
C ASN A 51 22.76 1.66 -3.56
N ASP A 52 23.20 2.40 -2.53
CA ASP A 52 22.36 2.72 -1.38
C ASP A 52 21.21 3.68 -1.75
N ASP A 53 21.46 4.64 -2.65
CA ASP A 53 20.48 5.64 -3.12
C ASP A 53 19.28 4.98 -3.85
N MET A 54 19.52 3.91 -4.61
CA MET A 54 18.47 3.16 -5.31
C MET A 54 17.57 2.34 -4.38
N CYS A 55 18.15 1.74 -3.33
CA CYS A 55 17.37 1.05 -2.30
C CYS A 55 16.47 2.03 -1.56
N GLU A 56 17.00 3.21 -1.19
CA GLU A 56 16.25 4.26 -0.50
C GLU A 56 15.09 4.78 -1.37
N LEU A 57 15.31 5.04 -2.66
CA LEU A 57 14.26 5.41 -3.62
C LEU A 57 13.17 4.34 -3.76
N MET A 58 13.54 3.05 -3.78
CA MET A 58 12.55 1.97 -3.81
C MET A 58 11.71 1.92 -2.53
N PHE A 59 12.35 2.06 -1.36
CA PHE A 59 11.61 2.14 -0.09
C PHE A 59 10.69 3.36 -0.07
N GLU A 60 11.14 4.52 -0.53
CA GLU A 60 10.31 5.73 -0.65
C GLU A 60 9.11 5.51 -1.59
N GLU A 61 9.29 4.82 -2.72
CA GLU A 61 8.21 4.57 -3.67
C GLU A 61 7.25 3.45 -3.20
N ASP A 62 7.73 2.40 -2.55
CA ASP A 62 6.89 1.36 -1.96
C ASP A 62 6.05 1.91 -0.81
N GLU A 63 6.67 2.78 -0.03
CA GLU A 63 6.03 3.57 0.98
C GLU A 63 5.05 4.57 0.32
N LEU A 64 5.36 5.23 -0.79
CA LEU A 64 4.37 6.03 -1.56
C LEU A 64 3.18 5.18 -2.06
N ARG A 65 3.41 3.95 -2.51
CA ARG A 65 2.34 3.04 -2.93
C ARG A 65 1.49 2.65 -1.73
N ARG A 66 2.10 2.20 -0.62
CA ARG A 66 1.43 1.90 0.67
C ARG A 66 0.36 2.92 1.02
N ARG A 67 0.78 4.16 0.91
CA ARG A 67 0.03 5.37 1.26
C ARG A 67 -1.21 5.55 0.39
N LEU A 68 -1.11 5.29 -0.91
CA LEU A 68 -2.25 5.41 -1.83
C LEU A 68 -3.36 4.40 -1.56
N PHE A 69 -2.98 3.18 -1.21
CA PHE A 69 -3.91 2.07 -1.01
C PHE A 69 -4.78 2.26 0.23
N GLN A 70 -4.24 2.81 1.32
CA GLN A 70 -5.02 3.00 2.55
C GLN A 70 -6.04 4.14 2.46
N ILE A 71 -5.70 5.23 1.76
CA ILE A 71 -6.66 6.33 1.51
C ILE A 71 -7.88 5.79 0.74
N SER A 72 -7.68 4.81 -0.15
CA SER A 72 -8.80 4.18 -0.85
C SER A 72 -9.63 3.25 0.04
N GLU A 73 -9.07 2.61 1.06
CA GLU A 73 -9.88 1.79 1.99
C GLU A 73 -10.78 2.68 2.85
N HIS A 74 -10.26 3.77 3.41
CA HIS A 74 -11.04 4.66 4.28
C HIS A 74 -12.13 5.48 3.55
N SER A 75 -11.88 5.89 2.31
CA SER A 75 -12.88 6.58 1.49
C SER A 75 -14.10 5.70 1.12
N ILE A 76 -14.03 4.38 1.28
CA ILE A 76 -15.17 3.47 1.08
C ILE A 76 -16.26 3.71 2.15
N HIS A 77 -15.86 4.16 3.34
CA HIS A 77 -16.74 4.23 4.50
C HIS A 77 -17.58 5.52 4.57
N THR A 78 -17.22 6.58 3.85
CA THR A 78 -17.83 7.92 4.02
C THR A 78 -18.89 8.33 3.00
N THR A 79 -19.13 7.58 1.90
CA THR A 79 -20.00 8.09 0.81
C THR A 79 -21.05 7.12 0.24
N THR A 80 -21.26 5.92 0.78
CA THR A 80 -22.23 4.99 0.17
C THR A 80 -23.41 4.64 1.09
N VAL A 81 -24.53 5.35 0.88
CA VAL A 81 -25.85 4.84 1.26
C VAL A 81 -26.06 3.51 0.53
N PRO A 82 -26.46 2.42 1.21
CA PRO A 82 -26.56 1.10 0.61
C PRO A 82 -27.77 1.02 -0.33
N MET A 83 -27.62 1.46 -1.58
CA MET A 83 -28.63 1.21 -2.61
C MET A 83 -28.59 -0.26 -3.02
N LYS A 84 -29.78 -0.92 -3.02
CA LYS A 84 -29.98 -2.30 -3.47
C LYS A 84 -29.45 -2.47 -4.90
N ARG A 85 -28.31 -3.14 -5.02
CA ARG A 85 -27.57 -3.34 -6.27
C ARG A 85 -28.28 -4.37 -7.17
N ARG A 86 -28.60 -4.01 -8.42
CA ARG A 86 -28.71 -5.00 -9.51
C ARG A 86 -27.31 -5.27 -10.06
N ARG A 87 -26.75 -6.45 -9.77
CA ARG A 87 -25.44 -6.86 -10.31
C ARG A 87 -25.61 -7.19 -11.81
N GLY A 88 -25.03 -6.36 -12.68
CA GLY A 88 -24.88 -6.67 -14.10
C GLY A 88 -23.82 -7.76 -14.29
N ASN A 89 -23.94 -8.52 -15.38
CA ASN A 89 -23.05 -9.64 -15.69
C ASN A 89 -21.56 -9.21 -15.73
N PRO A 90 -20.65 -9.97 -15.10
CA PRO A 90 -19.22 -9.81 -15.31
C PRO A 90 -18.90 -10.11 -16.78
N GLY A 91 -18.34 -9.12 -17.50
CA GLY A 91 -18.06 -9.23 -18.94
C GLY A 91 -18.49 -8.02 -19.78
N ALA A 92 -19.21 -7.05 -19.19
CA ALA A 92 -19.46 -5.78 -19.88
C ALA A 92 -18.14 -5.06 -20.18
N HIS A 93 -18.04 -4.47 -21.38
CA HIS A 93 -16.89 -3.71 -21.90
C HIS A 93 -16.27 -2.82 -20.81
N ILE A 94 -14.93 -2.76 -20.72
CA ILE A 94 -14.23 -1.99 -19.67
C ILE A 94 -14.76 -0.56 -19.57
N ALA A 95 -15.06 0.08 -20.71
CA ALA A 95 -15.69 1.40 -20.79
C ALA A 95 -17.03 1.50 -20.02
N TYR A 96 -17.86 0.45 -20.00
CA TYR A 96 -19.13 0.43 -19.27
C TYR A 96 -18.94 0.17 -17.77
N GLN A 97 -17.90 -0.57 -17.40
CA GLN A 97 -17.55 -0.75 -15.99
C GLN A 97 -16.92 0.52 -15.40
N LEU A 98 -16.20 1.29 -16.22
CA LEU A 98 -15.65 2.61 -15.91
C LEU A 98 -16.72 3.71 -15.89
N ALA A 99 -17.71 3.63 -16.78
CA ALA A 99 -18.83 4.55 -16.85
C ALA A 99 -19.82 4.42 -15.68
N ARG A 100 -19.55 3.54 -14.70
CA ARG A 100 -20.27 3.60 -13.43
C ARG A 100 -19.73 4.79 -12.64
N ASP A 101 -20.59 5.79 -12.45
CA ASP A 101 -20.36 7.07 -11.75
C ASP A 101 -19.70 6.99 -10.35
N TYR A 102 -19.47 5.78 -9.83
CA TYR A 102 -18.96 5.53 -8.49
C TYR A 102 -17.54 4.94 -8.44
N THR A 103 -16.94 4.57 -9.59
CA THR A 103 -15.57 4.03 -9.57
C THR A 103 -14.57 5.18 -9.54
N GLN A 104 -14.36 5.78 -8.37
CA GLN A 104 -13.42 6.88 -8.20
C GLN A 104 -11.96 6.41 -8.32
N ARG A 105 -11.68 5.16 -7.92
CA ARG A 105 -10.32 4.61 -7.91
C ARG A 105 -10.25 3.18 -8.43
N ALA A 106 -9.13 2.90 -9.07
CA ALA A 106 -8.79 1.58 -9.57
C ALA A 106 -7.37 1.19 -9.16
N TYR A 107 -7.21 -0.07 -8.83
CA TYR A 107 -5.93 -0.69 -8.53
C TYR A 107 -5.41 -1.36 -9.78
N CYS A 108 -4.21 -0.98 -10.17
CA CYS A 108 -3.54 -1.48 -11.36
C CYS A 108 -2.21 -2.14 -10.98
N CYS A 109 -1.76 -3.07 -11.80
CA CYS A 109 -0.43 -3.66 -11.68
C CYS A 109 0.62 -2.57 -11.83
N GLY A 110 1.52 -2.42 -10.85
CA GLY A 110 2.57 -1.42 -10.85
C GLY A 110 3.58 -1.59 -11.98
N SER A 111 3.76 -2.81 -12.48
CA SER A 111 4.68 -3.12 -13.58
C SER A 111 4.11 -2.76 -14.96
N CYS A 112 2.89 -3.21 -15.29
CA CYS A 112 2.34 -3.09 -16.65
C CYS A 112 1.09 -2.22 -16.77
N GLY A 113 0.59 -1.66 -15.67
CA GLY A 113 -0.60 -0.81 -15.63
C GLY A 113 -1.93 -1.55 -15.86
N THR A 114 -1.92 -2.89 -15.96
CA THR A 114 -3.15 -3.68 -16.14
C THR A 114 -4.06 -3.48 -14.94
N TRP A 115 -5.35 -3.26 -15.19
CA TRP A 115 -6.36 -3.12 -14.16
C TRP A 115 -6.54 -4.42 -13.40
N LEU A 116 -6.52 -4.37 -12.07
CA LEU A 116 -6.62 -5.53 -11.21
C LEU A 116 -7.94 -5.53 -10.45
N ALA A 117 -8.25 -4.46 -9.73
CA ALA A 117 -9.44 -4.37 -8.90
C ALA A 117 -9.95 -2.94 -8.83
N ARG A 118 -11.21 -2.75 -8.44
CA ARG A 118 -11.77 -1.42 -8.17
C ARG A 118 -11.84 -1.19 -6.68
N GLN A 119 -11.95 0.07 -6.27
CA GLN A 119 -12.11 0.42 -4.85
C GLN A 119 -13.30 -0.30 -4.20
N GLN A 120 -14.43 -0.45 -4.90
CA GLN A 120 -15.58 -1.19 -4.38
C GLN A 120 -15.40 -2.72 -4.23
N ASP A 121 -14.34 -3.28 -4.81
CA ASP A 121 -14.00 -4.69 -4.70
C ASP A 121 -13.09 -4.96 -3.49
N VAL A 122 -12.65 -3.90 -2.77
CA VAL A 122 -11.88 -4.02 -1.53
C VAL A 122 -12.77 -4.50 -0.40
N VAL A 123 -12.26 -5.48 0.34
CA VAL A 123 -12.90 -6.03 1.51
C VAL A 123 -12.63 -5.11 2.69
N GLN A 124 -13.72 -4.58 3.25
CA GLN A 124 -13.65 -3.78 4.47
C GLN A 124 -12.95 -4.55 5.59
N PRO A 125 -12.14 -3.90 6.44
CA PRO A 125 -11.39 -4.57 7.52
C PRO A 125 -12.26 -5.48 8.38
N GLU A 126 -13.52 -5.11 8.62
CA GLU A 126 -14.47 -5.89 9.43
C GLU A 126 -14.85 -7.25 8.85
N LYS A 127 -14.64 -7.42 7.54
CA LYS A 127 -14.98 -8.64 6.79
C LYS A 127 -13.75 -9.44 6.38
N GLN A 128 -12.55 -8.94 6.66
CA GLN A 128 -11.32 -9.66 6.38
C GLN A 128 -11.21 -10.85 7.34
N ALA A 129 -10.79 -11.99 6.79
CA ALA A 129 -10.67 -13.23 7.55
C ALA A 129 -9.41 -13.25 8.42
N LEU A 130 -8.35 -12.58 7.97
CA LEU A 130 -7.08 -12.44 8.64
C LEU A 130 -6.31 -11.24 8.08
N ASP A 131 -5.31 -10.78 8.81
CA ASP A 131 -4.25 -9.91 8.30
C ASP A 131 -3.14 -10.73 7.64
N VAL A 132 -2.68 -10.24 6.48
CA VAL A 132 -1.58 -10.82 5.70
C VAL A 132 -0.50 -9.77 5.50
N SER A 133 0.75 -10.13 5.80
CA SER A 133 1.93 -9.32 5.49
C SER A 133 2.84 -10.10 4.55
N LEU A 134 3.46 -9.39 3.59
CA LEU A 134 4.45 -9.95 2.68
C LEU A 134 5.83 -9.37 3.07
N ASP A 135 6.91 -10.16 3.03
CA ASP A 135 8.24 -9.69 3.48
C ASP A 135 8.74 -8.51 2.63
N ASP A 136 8.29 -8.42 1.37
CA ASP A 136 8.61 -7.34 0.45
C ASP A 136 7.59 -6.19 0.45
N SER A 137 6.51 -6.31 1.22
CA SER A 137 5.37 -5.39 1.22
C SER A 137 4.65 -5.47 2.56
N GLU A 138 4.99 -4.58 3.51
CA GLU A 138 4.44 -4.67 4.86
C GLU A 138 2.91 -4.55 4.90
N LEU A 139 2.31 -3.83 3.93
CA LEU A 139 0.87 -3.77 3.79
C LEU A 139 0.34 -4.60 2.63
N THR A 140 -0.89 -5.07 2.79
CA THR A 140 -1.66 -5.71 1.74
C THR A 140 -3.05 -5.11 1.67
N VAL A 141 -3.67 -5.20 0.50
CA VAL A 141 -5.07 -4.83 0.27
C VAL A 141 -5.86 -6.10 0.00
N CYS A 142 -6.88 -6.32 0.81
CA CYS A 142 -7.77 -7.45 0.67
C CYS A 142 -8.86 -7.12 -0.37
N VAL A 143 -8.97 -7.93 -1.42
CA VAL A 143 -9.94 -7.76 -2.50
C VAL A 143 -10.79 -9.02 -2.69
N ASP A 144 -12.09 -8.81 -2.88
CA ASP A 144 -13.08 -9.87 -3.14
C ASP A 144 -12.99 -10.37 -4.58
N ALA A 145 -12.64 -9.49 -5.53
CA ALA A 145 -12.56 -9.80 -6.94
C ALA A 145 -11.43 -9.01 -7.60
N CYS A 146 -10.58 -9.71 -8.35
CA CYS A 146 -9.49 -9.09 -9.10
C CYS A 146 -9.13 -9.89 -10.37
N ASP A 147 -8.59 -9.18 -11.37
CA ASP A 147 -8.11 -9.77 -12.63
C ASP A 147 -6.67 -10.27 -12.49
N VAL A 148 -6.54 -11.50 -11.98
CA VAL A 148 -5.28 -12.12 -11.64
C VAL A 148 -5.26 -13.60 -12.05
N VAL A 149 -4.07 -14.18 -12.13
CA VAL A 149 -3.86 -15.61 -12.35
C VAL A 149 -3.34 -16.23 -11.06
N GLU A 150 -4.07 -17.22 -10.55
CA GLU A 150 -3.62 -18.07 -9.44
C GLU A 150 -2.55 -19.04 -9.96
N SER A 151 -1.43 -19.20 -9.23
CA SER A 151 -0.40 -20.20 -9.56
C SER A 151 -0.35 -21.33 -8.51
N SER A 152 0.82 -21.93 -8.32
CA SER A 152 1.08 -23.01 -7.36
C SER A 152 0.40 -22.79 -6.00
N GLU A 153 -0.25 -23.85 -5.53
CA GLU A 153 -0.82 -23.96 -4.19
C GLU A 153 0.24 -24.43 -3.20
N PHE A 154 0.23 -23.84 -2.01
CA PHE A 154 1.10 -24.20 -0.91
C PHE A 154 0.33 -24.05 0.41
N ARG A 155 0.80 -24.75 1.43
CA ARG A 155 0.17 -24.79 2.74
C ARG A 155 1.06 -24.09 3.75
N GLU A 156 0.50 -23.11 4.43
CA GLU A 156 1.20 -22.33 5.44
C GLU A 156 0.64 -22.58 6.83
N THR A 157 1.49 -22.49 7.83
CA THR A 157 1.08 -22.51 9.24
C THR A 157 1.45 -21.18 9.88
N ASN A 158 0.54 -20.62 10.68
CA ASN A 158 0.88 -19.39 11.40
C ASN A 158 1.98 -19.64 12.45
N THR A 159 2.49 -18.57 13.06
CA THR A 159 3.55 -18.62 14.08
C THR A 159 3.18 -19.44 15.31
N SER A 160 1.89 -19.54 15.66
CA SER A 160 1.42 -20.42 16.75
C SER A 160 1.35 -21.90 16.34
N GLY A 161 1.34 -22.16 15.03
CA GLY A 161 1.04 -23.44 14.37
C GLY A 161 -0.33 -24.02 14.71
N ILE A 162 -1.25 -23.22 15.27
CA ILE A 162 -2.62 -23.63 15.60
C ILE A 162 -3.48 -23.62 14.33
N TRP A 163 -3.14 -22.75 13.38
CA TRP A 163 -3.90 -22.56 12.15
C TRP A 163 -3.06 -22.91 10.94
N THR A 164 -3.68 -23.62 10.02
CA THR A 164 -3.12 -24.01 8.73
C THR A 164 -3.96 -23.36 7.63
N TYR A 165 -3.28 -22.83 6.60
CA TYR A 165 -3.87 -22.03 5.54
C TYR A 165 -3.52 -22.67 4.22
N ASP A 166 -4.51 -22.89 3.35
CA ASP A 166 -4.26 -23.27 1.97
C ASP A 166 -4.19 -21.99 1.13
N VAL A 167 -3.00 -21.70 0.60
CA VAL A 167 -2.65 -20.43 -0.02
C VAL A 167 -2.22 -20.65 -1.47
N ARG A 168 -2.59 -19.72 -2.35
CA ARG A 168 -2.12 -19.69 -3.74
C ARG A 168 -1.41 -18.38 -4.02
N LYS A 169 -0.29 -18.44 -4.74
CA LYS A 169 0.38 -17.22 -5.24
C LYS A 169 -0.48 -16.57 -6.31
N VAL A 170 -0.56 -15.25 -6.28
CA VAL A 170 -1.37 -14.44 -7.20
C VAL A 170 -0.44 -13.60 -8.08
N ARG A 171 -0.65 -13.69 -9.39
CA ARG A 171 0.16 -13.01 -10.40
C ARG A 171 -0.70 -12.16 -11.32
N CYS A 172 -0.12 -11.10 -11.86
CA CYS A 172 -0.77 -10.26 -12.86
C CYS A 172 -1.17 -11.08 -14.08
N ALA A 173 -2.42 -10.98 -14.54
CA ALA A 173 -2.90 -11.76 -15.67
C ALA A 173 -2.11 -11.49 -16.96
N ARG A 174 -1.62 -10.25 -17.15
CA ARG A 174 -0.88 -9.81 -18.32
C ARG A 174 0.63 -10.12 -18.25
N CYS A 175 1.35 -9.50 -17.31
CA CYS A 175 2.81 -9.60 -17.25
C CYS A 175 3.33 -10.70 -16.32
N LYS A 176 2.44 -11.45 -15.65
CA LYS A 176 2.77 -12.56 -14.74
C LYS A 176 3.64 -12.19 -13.52
N VAL A 177 3.89 -10.90 -13.28
CA VAL A 177 4.58 -10.43 -12.06
C VAL A 177 3.79 -10.89 -10.82
N PHE A 178 4.50 -11.26 -9.76
CA PHE A 178 3.89 -11.55 -8.47
C PHE A 178 3.19 -10.30 -7.92
N LEU A 179 2.00 -10.48 -7.35
CA LEU A 179 1.20 -9.41 -6.78
C LEU A 179 0.83 -9.65 -5.32
N GLY A 180 0.83 -10.90 -4.86
CA GLY A 180 0.41 -11.27 -3.51
C GLY A 180 -0.11 -12.70 -3.43
N VAL A 181 -1.06 -12.95 -2.55
CA VAL A 181 -1.57 -14.31 -2.25
C VAL A 181 -3.07 -14.36 -2.15
N LYS A 182 -3.64 -15.54 -2.37
CA LYS A 182 -5.05 -15.83 -2.16
C LYS A 182 -5.20 -16.94 -1.13
N VAL A 183 -5.95 -16.67 -0.06
CA VAL A 183 -6.23 -17.63 0.99
C VAL A 183 -7.52 -18.35 0.61
N LYS A 184 -7.41 -19.64 0.29
CA LYS A 184 -8.54 -20.48 -0.13
C LYS A 184 -9.33 -20.98 1.07
N SER A 185 -8.63 -21.47 2.06
CA SER A 185 -9.24 -22.04 3.25
C SER A 185 -8.33 -21.97 4.46
N ILE A 186 -8.96 -22.01 5.62
CA ILE A 186 -8.33 -22.03 6.94
C ILE A 186 -8.79 -23.30 7.64
N GLU A 187 -7.85 -24.00 8.26
CA GLU A 187 -8.08 -25.22 9.03
C GLU A 187 -7.43 -25.06 10.40
N ARG A 188 -8.17 -25.39 11.46
CA ARG A 188 -7.61 -25.44 12.81
C ARG A 188 -6.89 -26.78 12.99
N ALA A 189 -5.60 -26.75 13.30
CA ALA A 189 -4.81 -27.94 13.55
C ALA A 189 -5.37 -28.73 14.74
N ASP A 190 -5.34 -30.06 14.62
CA ASP A 190 -5.71 -30.95 15.71
C ASP A 190 -4.54 -31.09 16.70
N ASP A 191 -4.73 -30.54 17.92
CA ASP A 191 -3.78 -30.63 19.02
C ASP A 191 -3.40 -32.08 19.36
N SER A 192 -4.27 -33.05 19.04
CA SER A 192 -4.02 -34.47 19.30
C SER A 192 -2.85 -35.02 18.46
N ARG A 193 -2.61 -34.48 17.26
CA ARG A 193 -1.49 -34.90 16.41
C ARG A 193 -0.14 -34.43 16.95
N ARG A 194 -0.08 -33.22 17.54
CA ARG A 194 1.16 -32.68 18.14
C ARG A 194 1.71 -33.54 19.26
N ARG A 195 0.84 -34.24 20.01
CA ARG A 195 1.28 -35.13 21.10
C ARG A 195 1.83 -36.48 20.61
N ARG A 196 1.57 -36.88 19.35
CA ARG A 196 2.02 -38.17 18.80
C ARG A 196 3.13 -38.05 17.77
N SER A 197 3.28 -36.90 17.11
CA SER A 197 4.48 -36.59 16.35
C SER A 197 5.57 -36.19 17.33
N SER A 198 6.35 -37.16 17.82
CA SER A 198 7.70 -36.85 18.31
C SER A 198 8.38 -35.94 17.29
N PRO A 199 9.09 -34.88 17.70
CA PRO A 199 9.79 -34.01 16.77
C PRO A 199 10.91 -34.82 16.14
N SER A 200 10.60 -35.57 15.10
CA SER A 200 11.58 -35.82 14.06
C SER A 200 11.78 -34.45 13.42
N ASN A 201 12.63 -33.64 14.05
CA ASN A 201 13.36 -32.55 13.43
C ASN A 201 14.18 -33.20 12.32
N SER A 202 13.51 -33.64 11.25
CA SER A 202 14.23 -34.03 10.07
C SER A 202 14.94 -32.75 9.67
N VAL A 203 16.24 -32.86 9.51
CA VAL A 203 17.08 -31.74 9.06
C VAL A 203 16.50 -31.16 7.76
N PHE A 204 15.71 -31.94 7.02
CA PHE A 204 14.92 -31.54 5.86
C PHE A 204 13.74 -30.60 6.17
N ASP A 205 13.06 -30.74 7.31
CA ASP A 205 12.01 -29.80 7.75
C ASP A 205 12.63 -28.49 8.25
N LEU A 206 13.75 -28.56 8.96
CA LEU A 206 14.53 -27.38 9.33
C LEU A 206 15.14 -26.71 8.09
N PHE A 207 15.62 -27.48 7.10
CA PHE A 207 16.07 -26.94 5.83
C PHE A 207 14.91 -26.47 4.97
N ASN A 208 13.71 -27.03 5.06
CA ASN A 208 12.54 -26.44 4.43
C ASN A 208 12.15 -25.14 5.17
N GLU A 209 12.29 -25.07 6.49
CA GLU A 209 12.05 -23.84 7.27
C GLU A 209 13.12 -22.76 7.00
N ILE A 210 14.35 -23.16 6.67
CA ILE A 210 15.48 -22.26 6.35
C ILE A 210 15.61 -21.96 4.85
N LEU A 211 15.28 -22.92 3.97
CA LEU A 211 15.49 -22.88 2.51
C LEU A 211 14.20 -22.91 1.68
N ASN A 212 13.04 -23.38 2.18
CA ASN A 212 11.78 -22.99 1.54
C ASN A 212 11.53 -21.54 1.95
N ASP A 213 12.13 -20.62 1.20
CA ASP A 213 11.53 -20.00 0.02
C ASP A 213 9.99 -20.01 -0.14
N ALA A 214 9.20 -20.21 0.92
CA ALA A 214 7.94 -19.52 1.13
C ALA A 214 8.23 -18.05 1.47
N ARG A 215 8.98 -17.41 0.55
CA ARG A 215 9.38 -16.01 0.62
C ARG A 215 8.14 -15.18 0.91
N GLY A 216 8.13 -14.48 2.03
CA GLY A 216 7.23 -13.37 2.17
C GLY A 216 6.18 -13.48 3.24
N VAL A 217 5.48 -14.61 3.34
CA VAL A 217 4.07 -14.52 3.70
C VAL A 217 3.84 -14.79 5.18
N ARG A 218 3.51 -13.74 5.93
CA ARG A 218 3.12 -13.84 7.35
C ARG A 218 1.60 -13.75 7.46
N LEU A 219 0.99 -14.79 8.02
CA LEU A 219 -0.46 -14.88 8.21
C LEU A 219 -0.77 -14.76 9.71
N SER A 220 -1.62 -13.81 10.07
CA SER A 220 -2.14 -13.67 11.44
C SER A 220 -3.16 -14.76 11.77
N GLN A 221 -3.53 -14.88 13.05
CA GLN A 221 -4.67 -15.72 13.44
C GLN A 221 -5.97 -15.19 12.80
N PRO A 222 -6.93 -16.05 12.47
CA PRO A 222 -8.17 -15.59 11.88
C PRO A 222 -8.95 -14.68 12.84
N GLU A 223 -9.53 -13.63 12.28
CA GLU A 223 -10.31 -12.63 13.01
C GLU A 223 -11.52 -13.27 13.69
N ALA A 224 -11.66 -13.09 15.01
CA ALA A 224 -12.71 -13.74 15.80
C ALA A 224 -14.12 -13.39 15.30
N ARG A 225 -14.32 -12.14 14.84
CA ARG A 225 -15.56 -11.67 14.22
C ARG A 225 -15.90 -12.44 12.94
N TRP A 226 -14.90 -12.68 12.10
CA TRP A 226 -15.06 -13.40 10.85
C TRP A 226 -15.34 -14.88 11.10
N LEU A 227 -14.60 -15.50 12.04
CA LEU A 227 -14.82 -16.89 12.43
C LEU A 227 -16.24 -17.14 12.91
N ARG A 228 -16.80 -16.25 13.74
CA ARG A 228 -18.20 -16.36 14.20
C ARG A 228 -19.19 -16.29 13.03
N ALA A 229 -18.97 -15.39 12.08
CA ALA A 229 -19.82 -15.28 10.89
C ALA A 229 -19.71 -16.51 9.98
N ALA A 230 -18.50 -17.03 9.78
CA ALA A 230 -18.25 -18.22 8.98
C ALA A 230 -18.85 -19.48 9.63
N ALA A 231 -18.68 -19.66 10.94
CA ALA A 231 -19.27 -20.78 11.68
C ALA A 231 -20.80 -20.75 11.64
N ALA A 232 -21.41 -19.57 11.84
CA ALA A 232 -22.85 -19.40 11.71
C ALA A 232 -23.37 -19.75 10.32
N ALA A 233 -22.61 -19.46 9.26
CA ALA A 233 -22.97 -19.81 7.89
C ALA A 233 -22.90 -21.32 7.62
N VAL A 234 -21.99 -22.05 8.27
CA VAL A 234 -21.89 -23.52 8.17
C VAL A 234 -23.03 -24.21 8.94
N SER A 235 -23.45 -23.65 10.07
CA SER A 235 -24.54 -24.20 10.89
C SER A 235 -25.94 -23.86 10.38
N ALA A 236 -26.08 -22.95 9.42
CA ALA A 236 -27.38 -22.63 8.85
C ALA A 236 -27.93 -23.87 8.14
N PRO A 237 -29.13 -24.37 8.52
CA PRO A 237 -29.72 -25.54 7.89
C PRO A 237 -29.86 -25.27 6.40
N ALA A 238 -29.33 -26.17 5.57
CA ALA A 238 -29.46 -26.08 4.12
C ALA A 238 -30.95 -25.91 3.80
N GLU A 239 -31.35 -24.76 3.24
CA GLU A 239 -32.73 -24.57 2.86
C GLU A 239 -33.12 -25.68 1.88
N PRO A 240 -34.22 -26.41 2.14
CA PRO A 240 -34.61 -27.56 1.34
C PRO A 240 -34.89 -27.12 -0.11
N ASP A 241 -34.05 -27.63 -1.02
CA ASP A 241 -34.21 -27.78 -2.47
C ASP A 241 -35.10 -26.74 -3.18
N SER A 242 -34.54 -25.55 -3.43
CA SER A 242 -34.90 -24.83 -4.65
C SER A 242 -34.23 -25.50 -5.86
N PRO A 243 -34.96 -25.78 -6.96
CA PRO A 243 -34.45 -26.57 -8.08
C PRO A 243 -33.20 -25.96 -8.71
N VAL A 244 -32.13 -26.78 -8.73
CA VAL A 244 -30.79 -26.46 -9.22
C VAL A 244 -30.82 -26.30 -10.75
N THR A 245 -30.75 -25.06 -11.22
CA THR A 245 -30.37 -24.77 -12.61
C THR A 245 -28.84 -24.79 -12.70
N HIS A 246 -28.28 -25.78 -13.41
CA HIS A 246 -26.86 -25.84 -13.72
C HIS A 246 -26.46 -24.59 -14.54
N CYS A 247 -25.71 -23.69 -13.92
CA CYS A 247 -24.99 -22.62 -14.61
C CYS A 247 -23.53 -22.65 -14.14
N VAL A 248 -22.63 -22.86 -15.10
CA VAL A 248 -21.17 -22.81 -14.92
C VAL A 248 -20.79 -21.42 -14.40
N GLY A 249 -20.07 -21.37 -13.27
CA GLY A 249 -19.40 -20.16 -12.76
C GLY A 249 -20.31 -19.09 -12.13
N ARG A 250 -21.03 -19.41 -11.06
CA ARG A 250 -21.85 -18.44 -10.31
C ARG A 250 -21.42 -18.39 -8.84
N LEU A 251 -20.72 -17.33 -8.44
CA LEU A 251 -20.50 -16.98 -7.02
C LEU A 251 -21.84 -16.60 -6.38
N ILE A 252 -22.44 -17.52 -5.64
CA ILE A 252 -23.61 -17.25 -4.79
C ILE A 252 -23.08 -16.61 -3.50
N ARG A 253 -23.38 -15.32 -3.27
CA ARG A 253 -23.28 -14.71 -1.94
C ARG A 253 -24.61 -14.93 -1.23
N GLY A 254 -24.60 -15.62 -0.10
CA GLY A 254 -25.72 -15.62 0.84
C GLY A 254 -25.89 -14.21 1.41
N ASN A 255 -27.08 -13.64 1.24
CA ASN A 255 -27.48 -12.43 1.95
C ASN A 255 -27.81 -12.83 3.40
N GLY A 256 -26.83 -12.72 4.29
CA GLY A 256 -27.05 -12.94 5.73
C GLY A 256 -28.00 -11.89 6.30
N ALA A 257 -29.01 -12.36 7.04
CA ALA A 257 -29.85 -11.54 7.91
C ALA A 257 -28.99 -10.74 8.91
N PRO A 258 -29.48 -9.59 9.42
CA PRO A 258 -28.74 -8.79 10.40
C PRO A 258 -28.41 -9.63 11.64
N PRO A 259 -27.18 -9.52 12.18
CA PRO A 259 -26.73 -10.34 13.30
C PRO A 259 -27.55 -9.99 14.55
N GLN A 260 -28.16 -11.00 15.16
CA GLN A 260 -28.70 -10.88 16.52
C GLN A 260 -27.54 -10.74 17.53
N PRO A 261 -27.74 -10.04 18.66
CA PRO A 261 -26.72 -9.85 19.67
C PRO A 261 -26.39 -11.20 20.33
N LEU A 262 -25.21 -11.75 20.00
CA LEU A 262 -24.71 -13.02 20.51
C LEU A 262 -23.78 -12.78 21.71
N ALA A 263 -24.10 -13.47 22.81
CA ALA A 263 -23.24 -13.59 23.99
C ALA A 263 -21.83 -14.09 23.61
N ALA A 264 -20.85 -13.75 24.45
CA ALA A 264 -19.43 -14.04 24.26
C ALA A 264 -19.17 -15.55 24.11
N LEU A 265 -19.24 -16.04 22.87
CA LEU A 265 -18.65 -17.31 22.47
C LEU A 265 -17.14 -17.09 22.36
N ASP A 266 -16.42 -17.64 23.33
CA ASP A 266 -14.99 -17.88 23.24
C ASP A 266 -14.68 -18.60 21.92
N SER A 267 -13.46 -18.42 21.40
CA SER A 267 -12.91 -19.05 20.20
C SER A 267 -12.94 -20.60 20.20
N GLY A 268 -13.51 -21.23 21.22
CA GLY A 268 -13.66 -22.67 21.40
C GLY A 268 -14.70 -23.36 20.51
N GLY A 269 -15.47 -22.64 19.69
CA GLY A 269 -16.57 -23.24 18.92
C GLY A 269 -16.20 -23.96 17.62
N ILE A 270 -14.95 -23.91 17.16
CA ILE A 270 -14.54 -24.58 15.91
C ILE A 270 -13.79 -25.87 16.26
N GLU A 271 -14.43 -27.00 15.95
CA GLU A 271 -13.86 -28.34 16.06
C GLU A 271 -12.54 -28.43 15.26
N PRO A 272 -11.46 -28.97 15.84
CA PRO A 272 -10.22 -29.19 15.12
C PRO A 272 -10.43 -30.01 13.84
N GLY A 273 -9.72 -29.67 12.76
CA GLY A 273 -9.91 -30.27 11.44
C GLY A 273 -11.09 -29.68 10.63
N THR A 274 -11.89 -28.78 11.21
CA THR A 274 -12.91 -28.06 10.43
C THR A 274 -12.23 -27.11 9.45
N LYS A 275 -12.48 -27.33 8.16
CA LYS A 275 -11.98 -26.52 7.06
C LYS A 275 -13.00 -25.43 6.70
N LEU A 276 -12.63 -24.18 6.92
CA LEU A 276 -13.44 -23.00 6.57
C LEU A 276 -12.96 -22.41 5.25
N VAL A 277 -13.89 -22.12 4.34
CA VAL A 277 -13.59 -21.48 3.04
C VAL A 277 -13.50 -19.96 3.22
N VAL A 278 -12.44 -19.35 2.68
CA VAL A 278 -12.17 -17.90 2.77
C VAL A 278 -12.33 -17.23 1.42
N GLU A 279 -11.60 -17.71 0.40
CA GLU A 279 -11.55 -17.15 -0.97
C GLU A 279 -11.18 -15.66 -1.06
N GLN A 280 -10.41 -15.12 -0.12
CA GLN A 280 -9.96 -13.71 -0.11
C GLN A 280 -8.57 -13.55 -0.74
N THR A 281 -8.39 -12.49 -1.54
CA THR A 281 -7.12 -12.19 -2.22
C THR A 281 -6.46 -10.99 -1.58
N TYR A 282 -5.19 -11.12 -1.21
CA TYR A 282 -4.38 -10.09 -0.57
C TYR A 282 -3.28 -9.66 -1.54
N LEU A 283 -3.33 -8.39 -1.97
CA LEU A 283 -2.38 -7.83 -2.92
C LEU A 283 -1.39 -6.92 -2.18
N GLY A 284 -0.10 -7.14 -2.36
CA GLY A 284 0.94 -6.27 -1.79
C GLY A 284 0.93 -4.92 -2.48
N ILE A 285 0.73 -3.86 -1.71
CA ILE A 285 0.74 -2.45 -2.15
C ILE A 285 1.94 -2.08 -3.05
N ARG A 286 3.13 -2.64 -2.78
CA ARG A 286 4.36 -2.46 -3.57
C ARG A 286 4.16 -2.78 -5.04
N TYR A 287 3.30 -3.76 -5.32
CA TYR A 287 3.03 -4.27 -6.65
C TYR A 287 1.94 -3.52 -7.39
N LEU A 288 1.39 -2.47 -6.78
CA LEU A 288 0.16 -1.87 -7.23
C LEU A 288 0.31 -0.35 -7.42
N ARG A 289 -0.48 0.21 -8.34
CA ARG A 289 -0.65 1.64 -8.57
C ARG A 289 -2.13 1.97 -8.41
N VAL A 290 -2.45 3.08 -7.77
CA VAL A 290 -3.82 3.59 -7.69
C VAL A 290 -4.02 4.62 -8.79
N LEU A 291 -4.97 4.36 -9.68
CA LEU A 291 -5.39 5.32 -10.70
C LEU A 291 -6.74 5.93 -10.32
N ASP A 292 -6.91 7.19 -10.66
CA ASP A 292 -8.20 7.85 -10.65
C ASP A 292 -9.06 7.24 -11.78
N GLY A 293 -10.25 6.76 -11.45
CA GLY A 293 -11.07 5.99 -12.39
C GLY A 293 -11.56 6.81 -13.59
N HIS A 294 -11.65 8.14 -13.45
CA HIS A 294 -12.12 9.04 -14.50
C HIS A 294 -10.98 9.52 -15.41
N THR A 295 -9.87 9.93 -14.81
CA THR A 295 -8.73 10.52 -15.52
C THR A 295 -7.66 9.51 -15.91
N GLN A 296 -7.71 8.30 -15.32
CA GLN A 296 -6.67 7.26 -15.41
C GLN A 296 -5.28 7.74 -14.99
N ARG A 297 -5.19 8.89 -14.31
CA ARG A 297 -3.94 9.42 -13.79
C ARG A 297 -3.63 8.74 -12.45
N PRO A 298 -2.35 8.54 -12.12
CA PRO A 298 -1.98 8.12 -10.78
C PRO A 298 -2.57 9.06 -9.74
N VAL A 299 -3.31 8.49 -8.78
CA VAL A 299 -3.65 9.21 -7.55
C VAL A 299 -2.32 9.38 -6.82
N ASN A 300 -2.00 10.58 -6.34
CA ASN A 300 -0.86 10.82 -5.46
C ASN A 300 -1.33 10.81 -4.00
N ALA A 301 -0.52 10.25 -3.10
CA ALA A 301 -0.91 10.16 -1.70
C ALA A 301 -1.04 11.59 -1.14
N VAL A 302 -2.11 11.83 -0.39
CA VAL A 302 -2.32 13.09 0.32
C VAL A 302 -1.43 13.05 1.55
N VAL A 303 -0.28 13.73 1.49
CA VAL A 303 0.73 13.79 2.56
C VAL A 303 0.70 15.19 3.17
N PRO A 304 0.57 15.31 4.51
CA PRO A 304 0.63 16.60 5.17
C PRO A 304 1.98 17.29 4.95
N LEU A 305 1.94 18.60 4.71
CA LEU A 305 3.11 19.48 4.69
C LEU A 305 3.21 20.13 6.07
N LEU A 306 4.19 19.72 6.88
CA LEU A 306 4.38 20.15 8.25
C LEU A 306 5.34 21.32 8.34
N CYS A 307 5.02 22.34 9.13
CA CYS A 307 5.96 23.41 9.47
C CYS A 307 7.20 22.83 10.17
N LYS A 308 8.42 23.12 9.70
CA LYS A 308 9.65 22.62 10.36
C LYS A 308 9.86 23.17 11.77
N GLY A 309 9.23 24.29 12.12
CA GLY A 309 9.40 24.92 13.43
C GLY A 309 8.54 24.32 14.55
N CYS A 310 7.40 23.72 14.23
CA CYS A 310 6.43 23.26 15.24
C CYS A 310 5.60 22.04 14.82
N ASP A 311 5.89 21.47 13.65
CA ASP A 311 5.19 20.33 13.04
C ASP A 311 3.67 20.52 12.79
N ALA A 312 3.15 21.75 12.91
CA ALA A 312 1.79 22.06 12.52
C ALA A 312 1.57 21.80 11.01
N ILE A 313 0.43 21.20 10.66
CA ILE A 313 0.07 20.93 9.27
C ILE A 313 -0.28 22.25 8.57
N LEU A 314 0.54 22.65 7.59
CA LEU A 314 0.34 23.85 6.79
C LEU A 314 -0.59 23.59 5.60
N SER A 315 -0.41 22.47 4.92
CA SER A 315 -1.16 22.11 3.71
C SER A 315 -1.00 20.61 3.44
N TYR A 316 -1.38 20.16 2.25
CA TYR A 316 -1.29 18.77 1.82
C TYR A 316 -0.73 18.70 0.39
N THR A 317 -0.16 17.55 0.00
CA THR A 317 0.47 17.39 -1.33
C THR A 317 -0.50 17.45 -2.50
N ASP A 318 -1.78 17.16 -2.32
CA ASP A 318 -2.83 17.34 -3.31
C ASP A 318 -3.12 18.83 -3.59
N GLN A 319 -2.77 19.71 -2.66
CA GLN A 319 -2.87 21.16 -2.83
C GLN A 319 -1.66 21.74 -3.58
N LEU A 320 -0.60 20.94 -3.86
CA LEU A 320 0.56 21.42 -4.61
C LEU A 320 0.23 21.57 -6.10
N LEU A 321 0.35 22.80 -6.60
CA LEU A 321 0.15 23.14 -8.01
C LEU A 321 1.48 23.14 -8.78
N CYS A 322 2.58 23.57 -8.14
CA CYS A 322 3.90 23.65 -8.78
C CYS A 322 5.02 23.62 -7.75
N THR A 323 6.04 22.79 -7.94
CA THR A 323 7.22 22.66 -7.04
C THR A 323 8.51 23.27 -7.62
N LYS A 324 8.40 23.93 -8.78
CA LYS A 324 9.54 24.50 -9.52
C LYS A 324 9.66 26.02 -9.35
N ARG A 325 9.06 26.58 -8.28
CA ARG A 325 9.13 28.02 -7.99
C ARG A 325 10.34 28.33 -7.12
N ARG A 326 10.74 29.60 -7.10
CA ARG A 326 11.75 30.11 -6.18
C ARG A 326 11.27 31.39 -5.51
N TRP A 327 11.38 31.45 -4.19
CA TRP A 327 11.05 32.61 -3.36
C TRP A 327 12.03 32.67 -2.18
N GLY A 328 12.36 33.88 -1.73
CA GLY A 328 13.17 34.14 -0.53
C GLY A 328 12.38 35.04 0.42
N PHE A 329 12.90 35.28 1.62
CA PHE A 329 12.35 36.25 2.57
C PHE A 329 13.27 37.47 2.65
N GLY A 330 12.69 38.67 2.57
CA GLY A 330 13.47 39.91 2.63
C GLY A 330 14.57 39.97 1.56
N GLU A 331 15.80 40.21 1.99
CA GLU A 331 16.98 40.32 1.11
C GLU A 331 17.67 38.98 0.82
N ASP A 332 17.20 37.88 1.42
CA ASP A 332 17.84 36.56 1.23
C ASP A 332 17.68 36.06 -0.22
N PRO A 333 18.69 35.35 -0.77
CA PRO A 333 18.58 34.75 -2.09
C PRO A 333 17.36 33.84 -2.23
N PRO A 334 16.60 33.91 -3.33
CA PRO A 334 15.42 33.06 -3.52
C PRO A 334 15.78 31.58 -3.47
N GLU A 335 15.08 30.80 -2.66
CA GLU A 335 15.29 29.36 -2.54
C GLU A 335 14.10 28.58 -3.13
N ARG A 336 14.15 27.23 -3.11
CA ARG A 336 13.08 26.40 -3.68
C ARG A 336 11.76 26.66 -2.96
N ALA A 337 10.68 26.74 -3.72
CA ALA A 337 9.36 26.99 -3.18
C ALA A 337 8.25 26.27 -3.95
N CYS A 338 7.11 26.12 -3.28
CA CYS A 338 5.94 25.42 -3.78
C CYS A 338 4.74 26.33 -3.86
N TYR A 339 4.10 26.36 -5.03
CA TYR A 339 2.82 27.01 -5.22
C TYR A 339 1.70 26.06 -4.80
N VAL A 340 0.86 26.49 -3.85
CA VAL A 340 -0.21 25.67 -3.29
C VAL A 340 -1.56 26.37 -3.40
N ASN A 341 -2.61 25.57 -3.57
CA ASN A 341 -3.96 26.07 -3.72
C ASN A 341 -4.54 26.59 -2.38
N SER A 342 -4.32 25.86 -1.29
CA SER A 342 -4.85 26.23 0.03
C SER A 342 -3.90 25.85 1.16
N LEU A 343 -4.05 26.53 2.30
CA LEU A 343 -3.43 26.18 3.58
C LEU A 343 -4.52 25.77 4.58
N LEU A 344 -4.18 24.90 5.53
CA LEU A 344 -5.10 24.43 6.56
C LEU A 344 -5.52 25.60 7.47
N LYS A 345 -6.82 25.85 7.57
CA LYS A 345 -7.35 26.96 8.38
C LYS A 345 -6.94 26.79 9.85
N GLY A 346 -6.42 27.85 10.45
CA GLY A 346 -6.00 27.87 11.86
C GLY A 346 -4.58 27.37 12.12
N SER A 347 -3.84 26.89 11.10
CA SER A 347 -2.42 26.59 11.24
C SER A 347 -1.49 27.73 10.80
N PHE A 348 -2.05 28.77 10.19
CA PHE A 348 -1.33 29.95 9.72
C PHE A 348 -2.06 31.25 10.05
N GLU A 349 -1.30 32.34 10.02
CA GLU A 349 -1.75 33.72 10.14
C GLU A 349 -1.13 34.55 9.01
N VAL A 350 -1.86 35.53 8.49
CA VAL A 350 -1.33 36.50 7.52
C VAL A 350 -0.98 37.77 8.28
N LYS A 351 0.27 38.24 8.22
CA LYS A 351 0.76 39.43 8.93
C LYS A 351 1.41 40.42 7.96
N GLY A 352 1.61 41.66 8.42
CA GLY A 352 2.34 42.69 7.67
C GLY A 352 1.50 43.57 6.74
N GLY A 353 0.18 43.36 6.67
CA GLY A 353 -0.67 44.05 5.68
C GLY A 353 -0.44 43.54 4.26
N GLU A 354 -1.23 44.02 3.32
CA GLU A 354 -1.01 43.76 1.89
C GLU A 354 0.02 44.75 1.36
N TYR A 355 1.00 44.26 0.61
CA TYR A 355 2.02 45.07 -0.07
C TYR A 355 2.12 44.69 -1.54
N GLU A 356 2.57 45.64 -2.36
CA GLU A 356 2.66 45.46 -3.80
C GLU A 356 4.03 44.87 -4.18
N GLU A 357 4.02 43.82 -5.01
CA GLU A 357 5.22 43.10 -5.45
C GLU A 357 5.19 42.88 -6.97
N HIS A 358 6.35 43.00 -7.62
CA HIS A 358 6.47 42.81 -9.07
C HIS A 358 6.97 41.40 -9.39
N LEU A 359 6.05 40.47 -9.58
CA LEU A 359 6.38 39.09 -9.92
C LEU A 359 6.68 38.95 -11.42
N ALA A 360 7.30 37.83 -11.81
CA ALA A 360 7.49 37.49 -13.23
C ALA A 360 6.16 37.46 -14.02
N GLN A 361 5.06 37.16 -13.33
CA GLN A 361 3.70 37.16 -13.85
C GLN A 361 3.04 38.55 -13.79
N GLY A 362 3.73 39.59 -13.36
CA GLY A 362 3.22 40.97 -13.25
C GLY A 362 2.95 41.40 -11.82
N LEU A 363 2.42 42.62 -11.70
CA LEU A 363 2.17 43.30 -10.44
C LEU A 363 1.04 42.62 -9.64
N MET A 364 1.28 42.34 -8.36
CA MET A 364 0.30 41.71 -7.45
C MET A 364 0.39 42.30 -6.05
N ASP A 365 -0.73 42.37 -5.34
CA ASP A 365 -0.70 42.55 -3.89
C ASP A 365 -0.49 41.19 -3.22
N MET A 366 0.47 41.15 -2.31
CA MET A 366 0.89 39.99 -1.55
C MET A 366 0.84 40.29 -0.05
N ALA A 367 0.83 39.25 0.76
CA ALA A 367 0.96 39.37 2.21
C ALA A 367 1.77 38.21 2.78
N ASP A 368 2.48 38.46 3.87
CA ASP A 368 3.35 37.47 4.49
C ASP A 368 2.53 36.44 5.28
N VAL A 369 2.89 35.16 5.11
CA VAL A 369 2.22 34.05 5.76
C VAL A 369 3.13 33.46 6.82
N PHE A 370 2.64 33.44 8.05
CA PHE A 370 3.32 32.91 9.22
C PHE A 370 2.61 31.64 9.68
N CYS A 371 3.37 30.62 10.05
CA CYS A 371 2.84 29.51 10.82
C CYS A 371 2.39 30.02 12.21
N ARG A 372 1.46 29.31 12.85
CA ARG A 372 1.02 29.59 14.23
C ARG A 372 2.17 29.66 15.25
N CYS A 373 3.31 29.02 15.00
CA CYS A 373 4.49 29.16 15.84
C CYS A 373 5.26 30.49 15.66
N GLY A 374 4.78 31.39 14.81
CA GLY A 374 5.39 32.70 14.55
C GLY A 374 6.47 32.70 13.48
N LYS A 375 6.85 31.55 12.91
CA LYS A 375 7.82 31.47 11.81
C LYS A 375 7.16 31.85 10.47
N GLN A 376 7.77 32.72 9.68
CA GLN A 376 7.33 32.99 8.31
C GLN A 376 7.53 31.73 7.46
N VAL A 377 6.51 31.32 6.72
CA VAL A 377 6.53 30.09 5.90
C VAL A 377 6.27 30.36 4.42
N GLY A 378 5.84 31.58 4.07
CA GLY A 378 5.52 31.90 2.69
C GLY A 378 4.76 33.20 2.50
N TYR A 379 3.99 33.24 1.42
CA TYR A 379 3.24 34.39 0.94
C TYR A 379 1.82 34.02 0.51
N LYS A 380 0.88 34.94 0.64
CA LYS A 380 -0.48 34.86 0.09
C LYS A 380 -0.61 35.83 -1.07
N PHE A 381 -1.22 35.38 -2.17
CA PHE A 381 -1.54 36.23 -3.31
C PHE A 381 -2.91 36.88 -3.06
N CYS A 382 -2.95 38.16 -2.74
CA CYS A 382 -4.16 38.83 -2.26
C CYS A 382 -4.96 39.48 -3.40
N LYS A 383 -4.30 40.13 -4.35
CA LYS A 383 -4.98 40.83 -5.45
C LYS A 383 -4.12 40.88 -6.71
N ASP A 384 -4.77 40.74 -7.87
CA ASP A 384 -4.14 40.99 -9.15
C ASP A 384 -4.22 42.49 -9.48
N LYS A 385 -3.07 43.12 -9.76
CA LYS A 385 -2.98 44.53 -10.17
C LYS A 385 -2.73 44.70 -11.67
N THR A 386 -2.68 43.61 -12.43
CA THR A 386 -2.56 43.68 -13.88
C THR A 386 -3.86 44.20 -14.50
N THR A 387 -3.73 45.06 -15.52
CA THR A 387 -4.89 45.69 -16.19
C THR A 387 -5.80 44.70 -16.91
N ASN A 388 -5.27 43.53 -17.28
CA ASN A 388 -5.98 42.48 -18.01
C ASN A 388 -6.45 41.32 -17.13
N GLY A 389 -6.22 41.36 -15.81
CA GLY A 389 -6.64 40.29 -14.90
C GLY A 389 -5.93 38.96 -15.14
N ARG A 390 -4.73 38.95 -15.73
CA ARG A 390 -4.04 37.70 -16.14
C ARG A 390 -3.66 36.80 -14.97
N ASN A 391 -3.58 37.33 -13.76
CA ASN A 391 -3.23 36.60 -12.54
C ASN A 391 -4.44 36.39 -11.61
N GLN A 392 -5.67 36.64 -12.08
CA GLN A 392 -6.85 36.48 -11.25
C GLN A 392 -6.99 35.05 -10.70
N ASN A 393 -6.53 34.05 -11.46
CA ASN A 393 -6.49 32.65 -11.01
C ASN A 393 -5.47 32.37 -9.90
N GLN A 394 -4.58 33.32 -9.59
CA GLN A 394 -3.61 33.21 -8.51
C GLN A 394 -4.12 33.77 -7.19
N VAL A 395 -5.12 34.65 -7.23
CA VAL A 395 -5.69 35.30 -6.05
C VAL A 395 -6.29 34.25 -5.10
N GLY A 396 -5.97 34.38 -3.81
CA GLY A 396 -6.38 33.47 -2.75
C GLY A 396 -5.47 32.25 -2.55
N ARG A 397 -4.48 32.04 -3.42
CA ARG A 397 -3.51 30.95 -3.31
C ARG A 397 -2.29 31.37 -2.50
N TYR A 398 -1.37 30.43 -2.32
CA TYR A 398 -0.21 30.61 -1.46
C TYR A 398 1.08 30.12 -2.11
N GLY A 399 2.17 30.74 -1.72
CA GLY A 399 3.52 30.28 -2.00
C GLY A 399 4.22 29.86 -0.72
N LEU A 400 4.66 28.60 -0.60
CA LEU A 400 5.38 28.09 0.56
C LEU A 400 6.85 27.89 0.25
N VAL A 401 7.73 28.37 1.12
CA VAL A 401 9.19 28.25 0.98
C VAL A 401 9.65 26.89 1.53
N CYS A 402 10.38 26.10 0.74
CA CYS A 402 10.68 24.69 1.05
C CYS A 402 11.58 24.51 2.29
N SER A 403 12.41 25.48 2.66
CA SER A 403 13.16 25.42 3.93
C SER A 403 12.24 25.43 5.14
N CYS A 404 11.01 25.93 5.02
CA CYS A 404 10.11 26.20 6.13
C CYS A 404 9.15 25.05 6.43
N PHE A 405 8.99 24.10 5.53
CA PHE A 405 8.16 22.93 5.74
C PHE A 405 8.88 21.63 5.37
N ARG A 406 8.45 20.53 5.95
CA ARG A 406 8.83 19.18 5.60
C ARG A 406 7.57 18.41 5.23
N LYS A 407 7.69 17.42 4.34
CA LYS A 407 6.61 16.45 4.20
C LYS A 407 6.58 15.62 5.49
N ALA A 408 5.40 15.40 6.05
CA ALA A 408 5.26 14.51 7.19
C ALA A 408 5.87 13.15 6.83
N PRO A 409 6.57 12.47 7.76
CA PRO A 409 6.66 11.02 7.67
C PRO A 409 5.22 10.55 7.64
N TYR A 410 4.85 9.79 6.63
CA TYR A 410 3.45 9.45 6.49
C TYR A 410 3.00 8.66 7.71
N GLN A 411 1.97 9.17 8.38
CA GLN A 411 1.35 8.48 9.49
C GLN A 411 0.15 7.72 8.94
N LEU A 412 0.16 6.42 9.23
CA LEU A 412 -0.83 5.40 8.88
C LEU A 412 -2.25 5.65 9.43
N GLY A 413 -2.49 6.76 10.13
CA GLY A 413 -3.80 7.18 10.60
C GLY A 413 -4.43 8.17 9.63
N TYR A 414 -5.46 7.75 8.91
CA TYR A 414 -6.31 8.68 8.17
C TYR A 414 -7.05 9.58 9.17
N HIS A 415 -6.51 10.79 9.35
CA HIS A 415 -7.26 11.89 9.90
C HIS A 415 -7.96 12.54 8.71
N ASP A 416 -9.28 12.36 8.56
CA ASP A 416 -10.05 13.14 7.59
C ASP A 416 -9.88 14.63 7.94
N PRO A 417 -9.13 15.41 7.14
CA PRO A 417 -8.84 16.79 7.50
C PRO A 417 -10.05 17.69 7.28
N TYR A 418 -11.08 17.20 6.58
CA TYR A 418 -12.32 17.93 6.31
C TYR A 418 -13.41 17.62 7.34
N HIS A 419 -13.20 16.68 8.25
CA HIS A 419 -14.19 16.28 9.27
C HIS A 419 -14.09 17.04 10.60
N LEU A 420 -13.18 18.03 10.70
CA LEU A 420 -12.93 18.79 11.94
C LEU A 420 -13.89 19.96 12.20
N SER A 421 -15.05 20.05 11.54
CA SER A 421 -16.03 21.08 11.89
C SER A 421 -17.47 20.66 11.63
N MET A 422 -18.05 19.88 12.54
CA MET A 422 -19.48 19.94 12.91
C MET A 422 -19.73 19.52 14.38
N SER A 423 -18.77 19.67 15.29
CA SER A 423 -19.14 19.74 16.72
C SER A 423 -19.75 21.13 16.95
N SER A 424 -21.06 21.19 16.80
CA SER A 424 -21.87 22.31 17.24
C SER A 424 -21.57 22.62 18.70
N ASP A 425 -20.91 23.75 18.94
CA ASP A 425 -21.07 24.53 20.17
C ASP A 425 -22.57 24.78 20.35
N THR A 426 -23.23 23.84 21.03
CA THR A 426 -24.57 24.04 21.57
C THR A 426 -24.34 24.87 22.82
N LYS A 427 -24.30 26.19 22.64
CA LYS A 427 -24.37 27.14 23.75
C LYS A 427 -25.63 26.82 24.56
N ALA A 428 -25.43 26.34 25.77
CA ALA A 428 -26.44 26.41 26.81
C ALA A 428 -26.72 27.90 27.07
N PHE A 429 -27.93 28.32 26.74
CA PHE A 429 -28.65 29.37 27.45
C PHE A 429 -29.63 28.69 28.41
#